data_AF-A0A7K8LPG9-F1
#
_entry.id   AF-A0A7K8LPG9-F1
#
_cell.length_a   1.000
_cell.length_b   1.000
_cell.length_c   1.000
_cell.angle_alpha   90.00
_cell.angle_beta   90.00
_cell.angle_gamma   90.00
#
_symmetry.space_group_name_H-M   'P 1'
#
loop_
_entity.id
_entity.type
_entity.pdbx_description
1 polymer ?
#
loop_
_entity_poly.entity_id
_entity_poly.type
_entity_poly.pdbx_seq_one_letter_code
_entity_poly.pdbx_strand_id
1 'polypeptide(L)'
;AAMPVPVGVLRLPRGPEGHGRGFDPASPRFQALLGEDAATQAARATLRRRYLRGLAAARGRPARFRLRGGVEVDAVFGAGDVGATAFQVDALQTPLGVEGAALLRFVDVLVYSFLL
;
A
#
# COMPACT_ATOMS: atom_id res chain seq x y z
N ALA A 1 -40.98 20.09 -45.02
CA ALA A 1 -39.73 20.00 -44.25
C ALA A 1 -39.90 18.92 -43.18
N ALA A 2 -39.06 17.88 -43.17
CA ALA A 2 -39.18 16.77 -42.23
C ALA A 2 -38.64 17.17 -40.86
N MET A 3 -39.41 16.92 -39.79
CA MET A 3 -39.01 17.19 -38.41
C MET A 3 -37.92 16.18 -37.98
N PRO A 4 -36.75 16.64 -37.52
CA PRO A 4 -35.69 15.73 -37.10
C PRO A 4 -36.12 14.95 -35.85
N VAL A 5 -36.02 13.62 -35.92
CA VAL A 5 -36.34 12.72 -34.81
C VAL A 5 -35.30 12.90 -33.70
N PRO A 6 -35.71 13.23 -32.46
CA PRO A 6 -34.75 13.45 -31.38
C PRO A 6 -34.08 12.14 -30.97
N VAL A 7 -32.75 12.13 -30.99
CA VAL A 7 -31.93 10.99 -30.55
C VAL A 7 -31.79 11.05 -29.03
N GLY A 8 -32.11 9.95 -28.35
CA GLY A 8 -31.91 9.82 -26.90
C GLY A 8 -30.43 9.84 -26.55
N VAL A 9 -29.96 10.91 -25.91
CA VAL A 9 -28.57 11.02 -25.46
C VAL A 9 -28.43 10.46 -24.06
N LEU A 10 -27.77 9.30 -23.92
CA LEU A 10 -27.33 8.81 -22.62
C LEU A 10 -26.15 9.67 -22.14
N ARG A 11 -26.40 10.61 -21.23
CA ARG A 11 -25.33 11.44 -20.67
C ARG A 11 -24.50 10.60 -19.71
N LEU A 12 -23.24 10.39 -20.06
CA LEU A 12 -22.24 9.82 -19.14
C LEU A 12 -22.13 10.71 -17.89
N PRO A 13 -21.94 10.13 -16.70
CA PRO A 13 -21.75 10.90 -15.48
C PRO A 13 -20.58 11.87 -15.67
N ARG A 14 -20.82 13.14 -15.35
CA ARG A 14 -19.78 14.19 -15.38
C ARG A 14 -18.68 13.83 -14.38
N GLY A 15 -17.45 14.20 -14.72
CA GLY A 15 -16.26 14.00 -13.90
C GLY A 15 -16.33 14.66 -12.52
N PRO A 16 -15.25 14.58 -11.72
CA PRO A 16 -15.20 14.84 -10.27
C PRO A 16 -15.38 16.32 -9.87
N GLU A 17 -15.91 17.15 -10.76
CA GLU A 17 -16.48 18.45 -10.42
C GLU A 17 -17.63 18.16 -9.45
N GLY A 18 -17.43 18.46 -8.15
CA GLY A 18 -18.18 17.92 -6.99
C GLY A 18 -19.68 18.22 -6.90
N HIS A 19 -20.35 18.48 -8.02
CA HIS A 19 -21.77 18.81 -8.16
C HIS A 19 -22.51 17.73 -8.98
N GLY A 20 -21.80 16.67 -9.39
CA GLY A 20 -22.37 15.52 -10.08
C GLY A 20 -23.02 14.50 -9.13
N ARG A 21 -24.24 14.03 -9.47
CA ARG A 21 -25.02 13.01 -8.73
C ARG A 21 -24.27 11.70 -8.37
N GLY A 22 -23.11 11.44 -8.96
CA GLY A 22 -22.34 10.21 -8.78
C GLY A 22 -21.16 10.30 -7.80
N PHE A 23 -20.77 11.51 -7.38
CA PHE A 23 -19.63 11.74 -6.50
C PHE A 23 -19.99 12.48 -5.21
N ASP A 24 -21.26 12.87 -5.04
CA ASP A 24 -21.77 13.40 -3.78
C ASP A 24 -21.70 12.32 -2.70
N PRO A 25 -21.00 12.56 -1.57
CA PRO A 25 -20.91 11.64 -0.45
C PRO A 25 -22.27 11.24 0.15
N ALA A 26 -23.28 12.09 0.03
CA ALA A 26 -24.63 11.83 0.51
C ALA A 26 -25.51 11.05 -0.49
N SER A 27 -25.04 10.85 -1.74
CA SER A 27 -25.85 10.19 -2.75
C SER A 27 -26.03 8.68 -2.47
N PRO A 28 -27.21 8.09 -2.75
CA PRO A 28 -27.44 6.65 -2.57
C PRO A 28 -26.45 5.77 -3.36
N ARG A 29 -25.97 6.25 -4.51
CA ARG A 29 -24.96 5.55 -5.33
C ARG A 29 -23.58 5.55 -4.67
N PHE A 30 -23.16 6.68 -4.09
CA PHE A 30 -21.90 6.75 -3.34
C PHE A 30 -21.99 5.91 -2.07
N GLN A 31 -23.11 5.98 -1.34
CA GLN A 31 -23.37 5.15 -0.16
C GLN A 31 -23.38 3.64 -0.50
N ALA A 32 -23.94 3.25 -1.64
CA ALA A 32 -23.89 1.87 -2.11
C ALA A 32 -22.50 1.44 -2.60
N LEU A 33 -21.71 2.36 -3.18
CA LEU A 33 -20.33 2.11 -3.59
C LEU A 33 -19.38 1.96 -2.40
N LEU A 34 -19.68 2.65 -1.29
CA LEU A 34 -18.83 2.60 -0.11
C LEU A 34 -18.61 1.16 0.34
N GLY A 35 -19.63 0.27 0.23
CA GLY A 35 -19.54 -1.21 0.32
C GLY A 35 -19.01 -1.78 1.65
N GLU A 36 -18.24 -0.96 2.35
CA GLU A 36 -17.53 -1.10 3.59
C GLU A 36 -17.82 0.18 4.38
N ASP A 37 -18.13 0.03 5.66
CA ASP A 37 -18.40 1.16 6.55
C ASP A 37 -17.29 2.22 6.43
N ALA A 38 -17.68 3.49 6.24
CA ALA A 38 -16.74 4.62 6.14
C ALA A 38 -15.78 4.68 7.33
N ALA A 39 -16.23 4.24 8.52
CA ALA A 39 -15.37 4.08 9.69
C ALA A 39 -14.28 3.03 9.48
N THR A 40 -14.60 1.90 8.82
CA THR A 40 -13.64 0.84 8.48
C THR A 40 -12.60 1.32 7.47
N GLN A 41 -13.00 2.14 6.48
CA GLN A 41 -12.06 2.75 5.53
C GLN A 41 -11.13 3.75 6.22
N ALA A 42 -11.65 4.60 7.11
CA ALA A 42 -10.84 5.52 7.91
C ALA A 42 -9.85 4.77 8.83
N ALA A 43 -10.28 3.67 9.45
CA ALA A 43 -9.42 2.81 10.27
C ALA A 43 -8.29 2.19 9.44
N ARG A 44 -8.61 1.63 8.26
CA ARG A 44 -7.61 1.10 7.32
C ARG A 44 -6.60 2.15 6.90
N ALA A 45 -7.04 3.35 6.51
CA ALA A 45 -6.16 4.44 6.14
C ALA A 45 -5.22 4.85 7.29
N THR A 46 -5.74 4.88 8.53
CA THR A 46 -4.96 5.20 9.72
C THR A 46 -3.88 4.16 10.01
N LEU A 47 -4.23 2.86 10.00
CA LEU A 47 -3.28 1.77 10.18
C LEU A 47 -2.23 1.76 9.07
N ARG A 48 -2.67 1.96 7.82
CA ARG A 48 -1.77 2.03 6.67
C ARG A 48 -0.77 3.18 6.77
N ARG A 49 -1.21 4.37 7.20
CA ARG A 49 -0.33 5.52 7.44
C ARG A 49 0.73 5.21 8.51
N ARG A 50 0.34 4.56 9.61
CA ARG A 50 1.27 4.16 10.67
C ARG A 50 2.29 3.13 10.16
N TYR A 51 1.82 2.12 9.43
CA TYR A 51 2.67 1.12 8.79
C TYR A 51 3.71 1.76 7.86
N LEU A 52 3.30 2.64 6.95
CA LEU A 52 4.20 3.32 6.02
C LEU A 52 5.21 4.23 6.73
N ARG A 53 4.80 4.91 7.81
CA ARG A 53 5.71 5.67 8.67
C ARG A 53 6.74 4.78 9.37
N GLY A 54 6.34 3.58 9.78
CA GLY A 54 7.25 2.57 10.33
C GLY A 54 8.31 2.14 9.31
N LEU A 55 7.91 1.82 8.07
CA LEU A 55 8.86 1.50 7.00
C LEU A 55 9.82 2.66 6.71
N ALA A 56 9.30 3.88 6.65
CA ALA A 56 10.12 5.08 6.43
C ALA A 56 11.11 5.31 7.58
N ALA A 57 10.71 5.03 8.83
CA ALA A 57 11.58 5.15 10.00
C ALA A 57 12.70 4.10 10.01
N ALA A 58 12.46 2.90 9.47
CA ALA A 58 13.45 1.83 9.37
C ALA A 58 14.56 2.14 8.34
N ARG A 59 14.28 2.95 7.32
CA ARG A 59 15.22 3.24 6.24
C ARG A 59 16.58 3.75 6.73
N GLY A 60 17.64 3.12 6.25
CA GLY A 60 19.03 3.40 6.59
C GLY A 60 19.47 2.88 7.95
N ARG A 61 18.62 2.14 8.67
CA ARG A 61 18.94 1.64 10.02
C ARG A 61 19.38 0.18 10.01
N PRO A 62 20.27 -0.22 10.94
CA PRO A 62 20.48 -1.63 11.23
C PRO A 62 19.18 -2.29 11.65
N ALA A 63 18.88 -3.42 11.03
CA ALA A 63 17.71 -4.22 11.30
C ALA A 63 18.09 -5.71 11.34
N ARG A 64 17.46 -6.43 12.25
CA ARG A 64 17.56 -7.89 12.33
C ARG A 64 16.37 -8.51 11.65
N PHE A 65 16.62 -9.48 10.78
CA PHE A 65 15.59 -10.26 10.11
C PHE A 65 15.68 -11.71 10.57
N ARG A 66 14.52 -12.26 10.93
CA ARG A 66 14.38 -13.70 11.15
C ARG A 66 13.69 -14.31 9.94
N LEU A 67 14.40 -15.21 9.27
CA LEU A 67 13.96 -15.88 8.06
C LEU A 67 13.32 -17.24 8.39
N ARG A 68 12.61 -17.80 7.42
CA ARG A 68 12.17 -19.20 7.46
C ARG A 68 13.39 -20.13 7.59
N GLY A 69 13.19 -21.25 8.27
CA GLY A 69 14.29 -22.17 8.59
C GLY A 69 15.13 -21.77 9.82
N GLY A 70 14.73 -20.71 10.55
CA GLY A 70 15.37 -20.33 11.81
C GLY A 70 16.67 -19.53 11.64
N VAL A 71 16.95 -19.06 10.43
CA VAL A 71 18.13 -18.24 10.13
C VAL A 71 17.87 -16.80 10.57
N GLU A 72 18.80 -16.22 11.30
CA GLU A 72 18.81 -14.79 11.63
C GLU A 72 19.92 -14.10 10.85
N VAL A 73 19.59 -12.96 10.25
CA VAL A 73 20.50 -12.13 9.48
C VAL A 73 20.37 -10.69 9.91
N ASP A 74 21.50 -10.00 10.02
CA ASP A 74 21.57 -8.57 10.28
C ASP A 74 21.85 -7.84 8.96
N ALA A 75 21.17 -6.73 8.72
CA ALA A 75 21.35 -5.91 7.51
C ALA A 75 20.99 -4.45 7.77
N VAL A 76 21.29 -3.57 6.82
CA VAL A 76 20.75 -2.20 6.81
C VAL A 76 19.45 -2.21 6.01
N PHE A 77 18.35 -1.78 6.63
CA PHE A 77 17.08 -1.70 5.94
C PHE A 77 17.11 -0.57 4.90
N GLY A 78 16.95 -0.88 3.62
CA GLY A 78 16.98 0.12 2.56
C GLY A 78 15.58 0.59 2.18
N ALA A 79 14.76 -0.33 1.66
CA ALA A 79 13.38 -0.04 1.26
C ALA A 79 12.46 -1.25 1.41
N GLY A 80 11.17 -0.99 1.62
CA GLY A 80 10.12 -2.00 1.55
C GLY A 80 9.09 -1.63 0.49
N ASP A 81 8.60 -2.62 -0.25
CA ASP A 81 7.49 -2.42 -1.18
C ASP A 81 6.19 -2.03 -0.43
N VAL A 82 5.38 -1.20 -1.08
CA VAL A 82 4.02 -0.82 -0.66
C VAL A 82 3.17 -2.09 -0.48
N GLY A 83 3.29 -3.06 -1.37
CA GLY A 83 2.61 -4.35 -1.26
C GLY A 83 3.18 -5.30 -0.19
N ALA A 84 4.25 -4.89 0.51
CA ALA A 84 5.00 -5.74 1.43
C ALA A 84 5.46 -7.07 0.78
N THR A 85 5.87 -7.04 -0.49
CA THR A 85 6.28 -8.25 -1.22
C THR A 85 7.76 -8.59 -1.04
N ALA A 86 8.59 -7.59 -0.77
CA ALA A 86 10.02 -7.74 -0.53
C ALA A 86 10.60 -6.54 0.23
N PHE A 87 11.76 -6.77 0.85
CA PHE A 87 12.62 -5.76 1.46
C PHE A 87 13.95 -5.71 0.70
N GLN A 88 14.31 -4.53 0.21
CA GLN A 88 15.66 -4.27 -0.21
C GLN A 88 16.49 -3.89 1.01
N VAL A 89 17.65 -4.55 1.14
CA VAL A 89 18.58 -4.36 2.24
C VAL A 89 19.99 -4.21 1.70
N ASP A 90 20.82 -3.51 2.46
CA ASP A 90 22.25 -3.34 2.19
C ASP A 90 23.07 -4.02 3.29
N ALA A 91 24.31 -4.37 2.98
CA ALA A 91 25.26 -4.99 3.91
C ALA A 91 24.66 -6.20 4.67
N LEU A 92 23.97 -7.10 3.96
CA LEU A 92 23.33 -8.29 4.51
C LEU A 92 24.40 -9.26 5.01
N GLN A 93 24.40 -9.52 6.31
CA GLN A 93 25.31 -10.47 6.95
C GLN A 93 24.75 -11.89 6.79
N THR A 94 25.53 -12.75 6.13
CA THR A 94 25.24 -14.17 5.97
C THR A 94 26.38 -15.00 6.56
N PRO A 95 26.17 -16.30 6.82
CA PRO A 95 27.26 -17.18 7.26
C PRO A 95 28.44 -17.27 6.28
N LEU A 96 28.23 -16.94 5.01
CA LEU A 96 29.25 -16.99 3.96
C LEU A 96 30.01 -15.67 3.79
N GLY A 97 29.51 -14.58 4.38
CA GLY A 97 30.08 -13.24 4.23
C GLY A 97 29.01 -12.15 4.16
N VAL A 98 29.43 -10.97 3.71
CA VAL A 98 28.56 -9.79 3.59
C VAL A 98 28.17 -9.58 2.14
N GLU A 99 26.87 -9.59 1.87
CA GLU A 99 26.31 -9.21 0.58
C GLU A 99 26.04 -7.70 0.56
N GLY A 100 26.64 -6.98 -0.39
CA GLY A 100 26.57 -5.52 -0.44
C GLY A 100 25.15 -4.98 -0.59
N ALA A 101 24.32 -5.67 -1.39
CA ALA A 101 22.91 -5.39 -1.57
C ALA A 101 22.15 -6.70 -1.82
N ALA A 102 20.95 -6.82 -1.25
CA ALA A 102 20.10 -8.00 -1.39
C ALA A 102 18.61 -7.65 -1.37
N LEU A 103 17.79 -8.56 -1.91
CA LEU A 103 16.34 -8.49 -1.86
C LEU A 103 15.79 -9.68 -1.05
N LEU A 104 15.31 -9.41 0.15
CA LEU A 104 14.65 -10.40 1.00
C LEU A 104 13.16 -10.45 0.64
N ARG A 105 12.71 -11.56 0.06
CA ARG A 105 11.30 -11.74 -0.28
C ARG A 105 10.47 -11.89 0.99
N PHE A 106 9.27 -11.32 1.00
CA PHE A 106 8.39 -11.38 2.17
C PHE A 106 8.02 -12.81 2.57
N VAL A 107 7.92 -13.73 1.60
CA VAL A 107 7.67 -15.15 1.87
C VAL A 107 8.78 -15.82 2.69
N ASP A 108 9.99 -15.26 2.69
CA ASP A 108 11.14 -15.79 3.42
C ASP A 108 11.30 -15.13 4.79
N VAL A 109 10.71 -13.95 5.02
CA VAL A 109 10.84 -13.17 6.26
C VAL A 109 9.68 -13.46 7.21
N LEU A 110 9.99 -13.87 8.44
CA LEU A 110 9.00 -14.07 9.50
C LEU A 110 8.74 -12.79 10.29
N VAL A 111 9.83 -12.08 10.62
CA VAL A 111 9.79 -10.82 11.38
C VAL A 111 11.07 -10.05 11.10
N TYR A 112 10.98 -8.72 11.20
CA TYR A 112 12.16 -7.86 11.32
C TYR A 112 11.98 -6.89 12.48
N SER A 113 13.10 -6.46 13.06
CA SER A 113 13.14 -5.48 14.13
C SER A 113 14.27 -4.48 13.91
N PHE A 114 14.07 -3.25 14.38
CA PHE A 114 15.06 -2.17 14.34
C PHE A 114 14.85 -1.26 15.55
N LEU A 115 15.89 -0.53 15.93
CA LEU A 115 15.79 0.48 16.99
C LEU A 115 15.38 1.82 16.37
N LEU A 116 14.37 2.46 16.98
CA LEU A 116 13.89 3.81 16.62
C LEU A 116 14.81 4.91 17.17
#